data_AF-A0A7L4R0N5-F1
#
_entry.id   AF-A0A7L4R0N5-F1
#
_cell.length_a   1.000
_cell.length_b   1.000
_cell.length_c   1.000
_cell.angle_alpha   90.00
_cell.angle_beta   90.00
_cell.angle_gamma   90.00
#
_symmetry.space_group_name_H-M   'P 1'
#
loop_
_entity.id
_entity.type
_entity.pdbx_description
1 polymer ?
#
loop_
_entity_poly.entity_id
_entity_poly.type
_entity_poly.pdbx_seq_one_letter_code
_entity_poly.pdbx_strand_id
1 'polypeptide(L)'
;MIHIDGSHGEGGGQILRTSVALSAVTGEAVHITDIRSNRPKPGLSAQHVKAIETAALICGATAEGVAIGSTSITFSPQEVKGGYYNIDIGTAGSIALLLQCIMPAAAYSDSYIELNIVGGTDVSWAPSIDYLENVTLKALSKMGYRCKIDTRKRGYYPRGGGVVHATISPSKPKPHDFTEEDGNILGISHCSNLPEHVAKRQADSAKDIIEKAGYNCEIITECAEYPSTGSGITLYHGMKGAYVPGKRGLPAEKVGAKAAMELLDELISHSSVDVHLADQLIPYMGLAKGGSFTVREISSHTATNIWVTEQFLDVKFRIQKKGNMMEISVI
;
A
#
# COMPACT_ATOMS: atom_id res chain seq x y z
N MET A 1 -13.03 -17.82 -15.78
CA MET A 1 -11.75 -17.16 -16.12
C MET A 1 -12.03 -15.75 -16.60
N ILE A 2 -11.42 -14.77 -15.96
CA ILE A 2 -11.58 -13.33 -16.21
C ILE A 2 -10.45 -12.86 -17.12
N HIS A 3 -10.74 -11.91 -18.01
CA HIS A 3 -9.75 -11.27 -18.88
C HIS A 3 -9.57 -9.81 -18.47
N ILE A 4 -8.31 -9.39 -18.27
CA ILE A 4 -7.96 -8.03 -17.88
C ILE A 4 -6.98 -7.43 -18.90
N ASP A 5 -7.33 -6.28 -19.43
CA ASP A 5 -6.42 -5.44 -20.20
C ASP A 5 -5.52 -4.66 -19.23
N GLY A 6 -4.25 -5.06 -19.14
CA GLY A 6 -3.24 -4.45 -18.28
C GLY A 6 -2.78 -3.06 -18.72
N SER A 7 -3.26 -2.55 -19.85
CA SER A 7 -3.06 -1.18 -20.30
C SER A 7 -4.13 -0.20 -19.78
N HIS A 8 -5.25 -0.72 -19.24
CA HIS A 8 -6.33 0.08 -18.70
C HIS A 8 -5.86 1.05 -17.60
N GLY A 9 -6.48 2.24 -17.54
CA GLY A 9 -6.09 3.30 -16.61
C GLY A 9 -4.67 3.79 -16.87
N GLU A 10 -3.80 3.72 -15.85
CA GLU A 10 -2.40 4.11 -16.02
C GLU A 10 -1.51 3.07 -16.73
N GLY A 11 -2.03 1.87 -16.99
CA GLY A 11 -1.20 0.74 -17.43
C GLY A 11 -0.04 0.47 -16.47
N GLY A 12 -0.30 0.52 -15.15
CA GLY A 12 0.69 0.43 -14.09
C GLY A 12 0.89 -0.99 -13.55
N GLY A 13 1.69 -1.13 -12.48
CA GLY A 13 1.77 -2.38 -11.72
C GLY A 13 0.57 -2.61 -10.78
N GLN A 14 -0.28 -1.61 -10.59
CA GLN A 14 -1.42 -1.66 -9.66
C GLN A 14 -2.51 -2.62 -10.15
N ILE A 15 -2.96 -2.48 -11.39
CA ILE A 15 -3.97 -3.37 -12.02
C ILE A 15 -3.57 -4.84 -11.87
N LEU A 16 -2.30 -5.14 -12.14
CA LEU A 16 -1.74 -6.48 -12.00
C LEU A 16 -1.85 -7.03 -10.58
N ARG A 17 -1.40 -6.26 -9.58
CA ARG A 17 -1.44 -6.70 -8.16
C ARG A 17 -2.88 -6.90 -7.69
N THR A 18 -3.78 -5.97 -8.02
CA THR A 18 -5.19 -6.04 -7.64
C THR A 18 -5.88 -7.23 -8.31
N SER A 19 -5.67 -7.46 -9.62
CA SER A 19 -6.25 -8.60 -10.33
C SER A 19 -5.77 -9.95 -9.78
N VAL A 20 -4.48 -10.08 -9.45
CA VAL A 20 -3.95 -11.32 -8.84
C VAL A 20 -4.50 -11.52 -7.43
N ALA A 21 -4.58 -10.45 -6.63
CA ALA A 21 -5.15 -10.51 -5.29
C ALA A 21 -6.63 -10.93 -5.30
N LEU A 22 -7.43 -10.33 -6.21
CA LEU A 22 -8.84 -10.64 -6.37
C LEU A 22 -9.06 -12.03 -6.94
N SER A 23 -8.26 -12.46 -7.91
CA SER A 23 -8.25 -13.84 -8.40
C SER A 23 -8.02 -14.82 -7.25
N ALA A 24 -6.97 -14.61 -6.47
CA ALA A 24 -6.62 -15.48 -5.35
C ALA A 24 -7.71 -15.60 -4.27
N VAL A 25 -8.48 -14.54 -4.00
CA VAL A 25 -9.56 -14.58 -3.00
C VAL A 25 -10.89 -15.09 -3.55
N THR A 26 -11.19 -14.88 -4.84
CA THR A 26 -12.45 -15.36 -5.45
C THR A 26 -12.35 -16.79 -5.96
N GLY A 27 -11.13 -17.30 -6.19
CA GLY A 27 -10.91 -18.59 -6.85
C GLY A 27 -11.07 -18.54 -8.37
N GLU A 28 -11.36 -17.37 -8.94
CA GLU A 28 -11.52 -17.20 -10.39
C GLU A 28 -10.17 -16.98 -11.06
N ALA A 29 -9.80 -17.85 -12.00
CA ALA A 29 -8.60 -17.67 -12.81
C ALA A 29 -8.65 -16.36 -13.61
N VAL A 30 -7.49 -15.71 -13.81
CA VAL A 30 -7.37 -14.47 -14.59
C VAL A 30 -6.29 -14.57 -15.66
N HIS A 31 -6.58 -14.05 -16.84
CA HIS A 31 -5.62 -13.80 -17.90
C HIS A 31 -5.44 -12.29 -18.08
N ILE A 32 -4.20 -11.81 -17.99
CA ILE A 32 -3.87 -10.38 -18.08
C ILE A 32 -2.98 -10.17 -19.29
N THR A 33 -3.33 -9.22 -20.17
CA THR A 33 -2.55 -8.85 -21.36
C THR A 33 -2.02 -7.41 -21.25
N ASP A 34 -1.19 -7.00 -22.20
CA ASP A 34 -0.70 -5.62 -22.35
C ASP A 34 -0.09 -5.01 -21.08
N ILE A 35 0.55 -5.86 -20.27
CA ILE A 35 1.07 -5.50 -18.96
C ILE A 35 2.09 -4.38 -19.14
N ARG A 36 1.75 -3.20 -18.60
CA ARG A 36 2.61 -2.00 -18.59
C ARG A 36 3.02 -1.53 -19.98
N SER A 37 2.20 -1.77 -21.01
CA SER A 37 2.44 -1.31 -22.39
C SER A 37 2.70 0.21 -22.48
N ASN A 38 2.04 1.00 -21.61
CA ASN A 38 2.17 2.46 -21.55
C ASN A 38 3.39 2.96 -20.73
N ARG A 39 4.25 2.06 -20.22
CA ARG A 39 5.41 2.45 -19.41
C ARG A 39 6.71 2.39 -20.25
N PRO A 40 7.73 3.19 -19.92
CA PRO A 40 9.01 3.18 -20.65
C PRO A 40 9.71 1.80 -20.69
N LYS A 41 9.44 0.95 -19.69
CA LYS A 41 9.87 -0.45 -19.65
C LYS A 41 8.63 -1.34 -19.51
N PRO A 42 8.07 -1.81 -20.64
CA PRO A 42 6.89 -2.68 -20.64
C PRO A 42 7.12 -4.01 -19.94
N GLY A 43 6.01 -4.70 -19.66
CA GLY A 43 5.99 -6.02 -19.03
C GLY A 43 6.30 -6.03 -17.53
N LEU A 44 6.40 -7.23 -16.98
CA LEU A 44 6.68 -7.46 -15.57
C LEU A 44 8.08 -6.97 -15.19
N SER A 45 8.17 -6.27 -14.05
CA SER A 45 9.46 -6.01 -13.40
C SER A 45 9.70 -7.06 -12.31
N ALA A 46 10.91 -7.11 -11.75
CA ALA A 46 11.27 -8.08 -10.72
C ALA A 46 10.30 -8.08 -9.50
N GLN A 47 9.87 -6.90 -9.05
CA GLN A 47 8.88 -6.80 -7.97
C GLN A 47 7.50 -7.36 -8.34
N HIS A 48 7.10 -7.27 -9.62
CA HIS A 48 5.82 -7.82 -10.07
C HIS A 48 5.89 -9.34 -10.12
N VAL A 49 6.97 -9.89 -10.69
CA VAL A 49 7.26 -11.32 -10.70
C VAL A 49 7.20 -11.87 -9.28
N LYS A 50 7.91 -11.24 -8.34
CA LYS A 50 7.93 -11.72 -6.95
C LYS A 50 6.55 -11.65 -6.27
N ALA A 51 5.77 -10.60 -6.52
CA ALA A 51 4.42 -10.49 -5.97
C ALA A 51 3.51 -11.63 -6.49
N ILE A 52 3.56 -11.93 -7.79
CA ILE A 52 2.78 -13.02 -8.41
C ILE A 52 3.25 -14.38 -7.90
N GLU A 53 4.56 -14.63 -7.86
CA GLU A 53 5.14 -15.87 -7.33
C GLU A 53 4.73 -16.09 -5.87
N THR A 54 4.74 -15.03 -5.06
CA THR A 54 4.34 -15.11 -3.65
C THR A 54 2.84 -15.41 -3.52
N ALA A 55 2.00 -14.75 -4.33
CA ALA A 55 0.57 -15.04 -4.36
C ALA A 55 0.32 -16.49 -4.77
N ALA A 56 1.01 -16.97 -5.83
CA ALA A 56 0.91 -18.34 -6.31
C ALA A 56 1.35 -19.36 -5.24
N LEU A 57 2.42 -19.06 -4.50
CA LEU A 57 2.90 -19.90 -3.40
C LEU A 57 1.86 -20.02 -2.28
N ILE A 58 1.21 -18.91 -1.92
CA ILE A 58 0.25 -18.86 -0.81
C ILE A 58 -1.08 -19.54 -1.17
N CYS A 59 -1.59 -19.35 -2.38
CA CYS A 59 -2.85 -19.97 -2.82
C CYS A 59 -2.68 -21.22 -3.70
N GLY A 60 -1.47 -21.80 -3.76
CA GLY A 60 -1.19 -22.99 -4.57
C GLY A 60 -1.53 -22.85 -6.05
N ALA A 61 -1.41 -21.63 -6.61
CA ALA A 61 -1.81 -21.34 -7.98
C ALA A 61 -0.84 -21.90 -9.02
N THR A 62 -1.36 -22.17 -10.22
CA THR A 62 -0.52 -22.27 -11.43
C THR A 62 -0.45 -20.89 -12.08
N ALA A 63 0.77 -20.43 -12.36
CA ALA A 63 1.00 -19.13 -12.97
C ALA A 63 1.91 -19.26 -14.21
N GLU A 64 1.38 -18.88 -15.37
CA GLU A 64 2.05 -18.96 -16.67
C GLU A 64 2.48 -17.56 -17.13
N GLY A 65 3.60 -17.48 -17.85
CA GLY A 65 4.12 -16.20 -18.36
C GLY A 65 4.76 -15.30 -17.30
N VAL A 66 4.99 -15.80 -16.08
CA VAL A 66 5.56 -15.03 -14.96
C VAL A 66 7.09 -14.93 -15.11
N ALA A 67 7.53 -14.01 -15.96
CA ALA A 67 8.95 -13.70 -16.18
C ALA A 67 9.16 -12.20 -16.38
N ILE A 68 10.35 -11.70 -16.05
CA ILE A 68 10.70 -10.29 -16.27
C ILE A 68 10.53 -9.94 -17.76
N GLY A 69 9.86 -8.82 -18.03
CA GLY A 69 9.55 -8.35 -19.38
C GLY A 69 8.32 -8.99 -20.01
N SER A 70 7.71 -10.00 -19.38
CA SER A 70 6.48 -10.60 -19.90
C SER A 70 5.35 -9.59 -19.93
N THR A 71 4.63 -9.52 -21.04
CA THR A 71 3.48 -8.63 -21.26
C THR A 71 2.14 -9.33 -21.06
N SER A 72 2.14 -10.64 -20.78
CA SER A 72 0.93 -11.40 -20.51
C SER A 72 1.17 -12.51 -19.49
N ILE A 73 0.19 -12.73 -18.62
CA ILE A 73 0.19 -13.85 -17.68
C ILE A 73 -1.18 -14.51 -17.59
N THR A 74 -1.17 -15.79 -17.22
CA THR A 74 -2.36 -16.49 -16.73
C THR A 74 -2.11 -16.91 -15.30
N PHE A 75 -3.05 -16.62 -14.39
CA PHE A 75 -2.97 -16.98 -12.98
C PHE A 75 -4.24 -17.76 -12.61
N SER A 76 -4.07 -19.02 -12.20
CA SER A 76 -5.18 -19.92 -11.84
C SER A 76 -5.03 -20.35 -10.37
N PRO A 77 -5.73 -19.69 -9.44
CA PRO A 77 -5.59 -19.92 -8.01
C PRO A 77 -6.20 -21.24 -7.56
N GLN A 78 -5.76 -21.72 -6.40
CA GLN A 78 -6.43 -22.74 -5.60
C GLN A 78 -6.81 -22.11 -4.24
N GLU A 79 -6.94 -22.92 -3.20
CA GLU A 79 -7.24 -22.42 -1.85
C GLU A 79 -6.03 -21.72 -1.22
N VAL A 80 -6.28 -20.58 -0.57
CA VAL A 80 -5.31 -19.84 0.24
C VAL A 80 -4.97 -20.65 1.49
N LYS A 81 -3.70 -21.02 1.64
CA LYS A 81 -3.22 -21.81 2.78
C LYS A 81 -2.53 -20.94 3.80
N GLY A 82 -2.83 -21.17 5.08
CA GLY A 82 -2.00 -20.66 6.16
C GLY A 82 -0.65 -21.35 6.25
N GLY A 83 0.23 -20.80 7.09
CA GLY A 83 1.58 -21.29 7.30
C GLY A 83 2.62 -20.18 7.34
N TYR A 84 3.88 -20.61 7.36
CA TYR A 84 5.03 -19.72 7.42
C TYR A 84 5.74 -19.65 6.06
N TYR A 85 5.95 -18.44 5.55
CA TYR A 85 6.57 -18.20 4.25
C TYR A 85 7.76 -17.25 4.38
N ASN A 86 8.88 -17.64 3.77
CA ASN A 86 10.06 -16.78 3.60
C ASN A 86 10.07 -16.20 2.19
N ILE A 87 10.09 -14.88 2.09
CA ILE A 87 10.08 -14.16 0.83
C ILE A 87 11.29 -13.25 0.77
N ASP A 88 12.16 -13.47 -0.21
CA ASP A 88 13.21 -12.53 -0.56
C ASP A 88 12.88 -11.89 -1.90
N ILE A 89 12.68 -10.57 -1.90
CA ILE A 89 12.44 -9.79 -3.12
C ILE A 89 13.70 -9.70 -3.98
N GLY A 90 14.89 -9.92 -3.40
CA GLY A 90 16.19 -9.92 -4.06
C GLY A 90 16.68 -8.53 -4.48
N THR A 91 15.88 -7.49 -4.22
CA THR A 91 16.15 -6.10 -4.59
C THR A 91 15.51 -5.17 -3.54
N ALA A 92 15.63 -3.85 -3.74
CA ALA A 92 14.84 -2.86 -3.01
C ALA A 92 13.37 -2.78 -3.45
N GLY A 93 12.77 -3.85 -3.99
CA GLY A 93 11.34 -3.86 -4.29
C GLY A 93 10.51 -3.68 -3.02
N SER A 94 9.40 -2.95 -3.12
CA SER A 94 8.60 -2.55 -1.96
C SER A 94 7.94 -3.75 -1.28
N ILE A 95 8.24 -3.94 0.00
CA ILE A 95 7.56 -4.90 0.88
C ILE A 95 6.08 -4.52 1.00
N ALA A 96 5.76 -3.23 1.11
CA ALA A 96 4.38 -2.77 1.25
C ALA A 96 3.53 -3.11 0.02
N LEU A 97 4.07 -2.94 -1.20
CA LEU A 97 3.37 -3.33 -2.43
C LEU A 97 3.22 -4.84 -2.57
N LEU A 98 4.20 -5.62 -2.10
CA LEU A 98 4.07 -7.08 -2.03
C LEU A 98 2.93 -7.46 -1.08
N LEU A 99 2.93 -6.90 0.14
CA LEU A 99 1.87 -7.12 1.12
C LEU A 99 0.49 -6.72 0.58
N GLN A 100 0.34 -5.59 -0.10
CA GLN A 100 -0.92 -5.18 -0.73
C GLN A 100 -1.45 -6.20 -1.76
N CYS A 101 -0.58 -6.97 -2.42
CA CYS A 101 -0.99 -8.04 -3.33
C CYS A 101 -1.46 -9.30 -2.58
N ILE A 102 -0.92 -9.56 -1.39
CA ILE A 102 -1.19 -10.78 -0.62
C ILE A 102 -2.36 -10.61 0.36
N MET A 103 -2.44 -9.45 1.01
CA MET A 103 -3.35 -9.18 2.12
C MET A 103 -4.84 -9.42 1.79
N PRO A 104 -5.39 -9.05 0.62
CA PRO A 104 -6.79 -9.31 0.31
C PRO A 104 -7.15 -10.80 0.38
N ALA A 105 -6.31 -11.67 -0.20
CA ALA A 105 -6.51 -13.12 -0.17
C ALA A 105 -6.19 -13.72 1.20
N ALA A 106 -5.14 -13.24 1.86
CA ALA A 106 -4.73 -13.73 3.18
C ALA A 106 -5.83 -13.55 4.25
N ALA A 107 -6.70 -12.55 4.13
CA ALA A 107 -7.86 -12.35 5.01
C ALA A 107 -8.86 -13.52 5.03
N TYR A 108 -8.84 -14.36 4.00
CA TYR A 108 -9.76 -15.49 3.76
C TYR A 108 -9.06 -16.85 3.84
N SER A 109 -7.82 -16.89 4.33
CA SER A 109 -7.10 -18.13 4.65
C SER A 109 -7.85 -18.99 5.67
N ASP A 110 -7.55 -20.28 5.67
CA ASP A 110 -8.08 -21.25 6.64
C ASP A 110 -7.46 -21.11 8.04
N SER A 111 -6.24 -20.55 8.11
CA SER A 111 -5.40 -20.45 9.30
C SER A 111 -4.42 -19.27 9.18
N TYR A 112 -3.65 -19.00 10.23
CA TYR A 112 -2.73 -17.85 10.27
C TYR A 112 -1.66 -17.94 9.17
N ILE A 113 -1.35 -16.80 8.57
CA ILE A 113 -0.23 -16.64 7.63
C ILE A 113 0.85 -15.81 8.32
N GLU A 114 2.06 -16.35 8.36
CA GLU A 114 3.26 -15.67 8.82
C GLU A 114 4.21 -15.46 7.65
N LEU A 115 4.62 -14.21 7.43
CA LEU A 115 5.50 -13.82 6.34
C LEU A 115 6.76 -13.21 6.93
N ASN A 116 7.92 -13.76 6.58
CA ASN A 116 9.21 -13.10 6.78
C ASN A 116 9.71 -12.59 5.43
N ILE A 117 9.72 -11.27 5.26
CA ILE A 117 9.92 -10.61 3.97
C ILE A 117 11.20 -9.78 4.00
N VAL A 118 12.08 -9.99 3.03
CA VAL A 118 13.28 -9.20 2.78
C VAL A 118 13.09 -8.33 1.53
N GLY A 119 13.33 -7.02 1.65
CA GLY A 119 13.12 -6.08 0.55
C GLY A 119 13.33 -4.61 0.92
N GLY A 120 12.63 -3.71 0.25
CA GLY A 120 12.57 -2.29 0.59
C GLY A 120 11.37 -1.97 1.49
N THR A 121 11.62 -1.40 2.67
CA THR A 121 10.56 -0.88 3.56
C THR A 121 10.16 0.54 3.17
N ASP A 122 11.14 1.31 2.68
CA ASP A 122 11.04 2.76 2.50
C ASP A 122 11.62 3.13 1.12
N VAL A 123 10.75 3.10 0.10
CA VAL A 123 11.15 3.29 -1.30
C VAL A 123 10.23 4.26 -2.02
N SER A 124 10.71 4.87 -3.11
CA SER A 124 9.91 5.81 -3.89
C SER A 124 8.77 5.12 -4.63
N TRP A 125 7.69 5.86 -4.88
CA TRP A 125 6.51 5.40 -5.65
C TRP A 125 5.79 4.20 -5.04
N ALA A 126 5.91 4.04 -3.73
CA ALA A 126 5.22 3.05 -2.91
C ALA A 126 4.93 3.66 -1.54
N PRO A 127 3.90 3.18 -0.83
CA PRO A 127 3.75 3.48 0.60
C PRO A 127 4.98 2.96 1.36
N SER A 128 5.38 3.68 2.40
CA SER A 128 6.33 3.16 3.39
C SER A 128 5.69 2.05 4.21
N ILE A 129 6.53 1.27 4.90
CA ILE A 129 6.03 0.28 5.85
C ILE A 129 5.25 0.95 7.00
N ASP A 130 5.70 2.13 7.45
CA ASP A 130 5.05 2.89 8.51
C ASP A 130 3.67 3.41 8.08
N TYR A 131 3.50 3.81 6.81
CA TYR A 131 2.21 4.18 6.27
C TYR A 131 1.27 2.96 6.23
N LEU A 132 1.77 1.82 5.76
CA LEU A 132 0.99 0.59 5.73
C LEU A 132 0.50 0.20 7.13
N GLU A 133 1.36 0.31 8.15
CA GLU A 133 1.00 -0.01 9.54
C GLU A 133 0.04 1.01 10.16
N ASN A 134 0.37 2.29 10.10
CA ASN A 134 -0.32 3.33 10.87
C ASN A 134 -1.57 3.91 10.17
N VAL A 135 -1.68 3.74 8.85
CA VAL A 135 -2.81 4.25 8.05
C VAL A 135 -3.62 3.09 7.48
N THR A 136 -3.01 2.26 6.63
CA THR A 136 -3.75 1.21 5.91
C THR A 136 -4.28 0.14 6.85
N LEU A 137 -3.43 -0.46 7.69
CA LEU A 137 -3.84 -1.49 8.63
C LEU A 137 -4.77 -0.95 9.71
N LYS A 138 -4.58 0.30 10.13
CA LYS A 138 -5.52 0.99 11.01
C LYS A 138 -6.91 1.06 10.37
N ALA A 139 -7.01 1.46 9.10
CA ALA A 139 -8.28 1.52 8.38
C ALA A 139 -8.91 0.14 8.21
N LEU A 140 -8.13 -0.85 7.77
CA LEU A 140 -8.60 -2.22 7.59
C LEU A 140 -9.04 -2.86 8.91
N SER A 141 -8.45 -2.48 10.05
CA SER A 141 -8.89 -2.95 11.37
C SER A 141 -10.32 -2.53 11.71
N LYS A 142 -10.80 -1.39 11.20
CA LYS A 142 -12.20 -0.94 11.34
C LYS A 142 -13.16 -1.84 10.58
N MET A 143 -12.70 -2.45 9.49
CA MET A 143 -13.40 -3.51 8.75
C MET A 143 -13.23 -4.89 9.41
N GLY A 144 -12.50 -4.99 10.53
CA GLY A 144 -12.23 -6.24 11.22
C GLY A 144 -11.02 -7.02 10.70
N TYR A 145 -10.22 -6.45 9.78
CA TYR A 145 -8.99 -7.08 9.28
C TYR A 145 -7.96 -7.21 10.41
N ARG A 146 -7.28 -8.36 10.49
CA ARG A 146 -6.32 -8.68 11.56
C ARG A 146 -4.96 -8.96 10.98
N CYS A 147 -4.08 -7.97 11.04
CA CYS A 147 -2.68 -8.11 10.67
C CYS A 147 -1.80 -7.32 11.62
N LYS A 148 -0.65 -7.90 11.94
CA LYS A 148 0.42 -7.25 12.68
C LYS A 148 1.66 -7.20 11.80
N ILE A 149 2.31 -6.04 11.76
CA ILE A 149 3.60 -5.82 11.11
C ILE A 149 4.65 -5.59 12.20
N ASP A 150 5.84 -6.13 12.00
CA ASP A 150 7.00 -5.95 12.87
C ASP A 150 8.22 -5.68 11.98
N THR A 151 8.59 -4.40 11.89
CA THR A 151 9.72 -3.93 11.09
C THR A 151 11.02 -4.16 11.83
N ARG A 152 11.71 -5.26 11.50
CA ARG A 152 12.99 -5.65 12.13
C ARG A 152 14.17 -4.85 11.63
N LYS A 153 14.17 -4.51 10.33
CA LYS A 153 15.22 -3.74 9.68
C LYS A 153 14.62 -2.85 8.61
N ARG A 154 15.08 -1.61 8.50
CA ARG A 154 14.71 -0.74 7.38
C ARG A 154 15.56 -1.04 6.15
N GLY A 155 14.96 -0.91 4.97
CA GLY A 155 15.54 -1.18 3.67
C GLY A 155 15.21 -0.10 2.66
N TYR A 156 16.23 0.52 2.08
CA TYR A 156 16.12 1.64 1.17
C TYR A 156 16.69 1.31 -0.21
N TYR A 157 16.19 1.99 -1.25
CA TYR A 157 16.77 1.91 -2.58
C TYR A 157 18.24 2.42 -2.59
N PRO A 158 19.16 1.80 -3.35
CA PRO A 158 18.96 0.69 -4.30
C PRO A 158 19.11 -0.71 -3.70
N ARG A 159 19.70 -0.84 -2.51
CA ARG A 159 20.14 -2.14 -1.99
C ARG A 159 18.99 -2.93 -1.33
N GLY A 160 18.05 -2.26 -0.68
CA GLY A 160 17.00 -2.92 0.10
C GLY A 160 17.57 -3.54 1.37
N GLY A 161 17.25 -4.82 1.62
CA GLY A 161 17.71 -5.56 2.79
C GLY A 161 16.98 -5.21 4.10
N GLY A 162 15.88 -4.48 4.00
CA GLY A 162 14.91 -4.35 5.09
C GLY A 162 14.23 -5.69 5.34
N VAL A 163 13.79 -5.89 6.58
CA VAL A 163 13.20 -7.15 7.05
C VAL A 163 11.93 -6.81 7.80
N VAL A 164 10.82 -7.38 7.34
CA VAL A 164 9.50 -7.23 7.95
C VAL A 164 8.93 -8.60 8.25
N HIS A 165 8.47 -8.79 9.47
CA HIS A 165 7.62 -9.92 9.83
C HIS A 165 6.17 -9.46 9.81
N ALA A 166 5.31 -10.12 9.05
CA ALA A 166 3.88 -9.87 9.04
C ALA A 166 3.10 -11.12 9.47
N THR A 167 2.15 -10.95 10.37
CA THR A 167 1.24 -12.01 10.80
C THR A 167 -0.18 -11.62 10.45
N ILE A 168 -0.82 -12.37 9.55
CA ILE A 168 -2.19 -12.13 9.09
C ILE A 168 -3.08 -13.26 9.63
N SER A 169 -4.18 -12.89 10.28
CA SER A 169 -5.17 -13.85 10.77
C SER A 169 -6.37 -13.89 9.82
N PRO A 170 -7.04 -15.04 9.67
CA PRO A 170 -8.33 -15.11 8.99
C PRO A 170 -9.30 -14.09 9.60
N SER A 171 -9.85 -13.18 8.80
CA SER A 171 -10.65 -12.06 9.33
C SER A 171 -11.94 -11.80 8.59
N LYS A 172 -12.01 -12.06 7.27
CA LYS A 172 -13.17 -11.77 6.41
C LYS A 172 -13.74 -10.35 6.62
N PRO A 173 -13.08 -9.31 6.08
CA PRO A 173 -13.43 -7.92 6.29
C PRO A 173 -14.92 -7.63 6.05
N LYS A 174 -15.48 -6.75 6.88
CA LYS A 174 -16.89 -6.36 6.89
C LYS A 174 -17.08 -4.93 6.38
N PRO A 175 -18.28 -4.56 5.90
CA PRO A 175 -18.61 -3.20 5.53
C PRO A 175 -18.30 -2.22 6.66
N HIS A 176 -17.75 -1.06 6.29
CA HIS A 176 -17.50 0.05 7.22
C HIS A 176 -17.69 1.38 6.49
N ASP A 177 -18.37 2.32 7.15
CA ASP A 177 -18.52 3.69 6.67
C ASP A 177 -17.48 4.56 7.38
N PHE A 178 -16.45 4.95 6.65
CA PHE A 178 -15.34 5.75 7.16
C PHE A 178 -15.76 7.21 7.28
N THR A 179 -15.61 7.76 8.49
CA THR A 179 -15.80 9.18 8.79
C THR A 179 -14.45 9.85 9.08
N GLU A 180 -14.41 11.17 9.00
CA GLU A 180 -13.26 11.93 9.49
C GLU A 180 -13.01 11.61 10.98
N GLU A 181 -11.74 11.48 11.36
CA GLU A 181 -11.30 11.27 12.74
C GLU A 181 -10.57 12.53 13.25
N ASP A 182 -10.82 12.91 14.50
CA ASP A 182 -10.07 13.93 15.23
C ASP A 182 -8.82 13.35 15.89
N GLY A 183 -7.89 14.21 16.31
CA GLY A 183 -6.70 13.79 17.06
C GLY A 183 -5.46 14.64 16.81
N ASN A 184 -4.33 14.19 17.35
CA ASN A 184 -3.02 14.76 17.06
C ASN A 184 -2.45 14.17 15.77
N ILE A 185 -1.65 14.96 15.06
CA ILE A 185 -0.81 14.44 13.99
C ILE A 185 0.34 13.66 14.63
N LEU A 186 0.52 12.43 14.20
CA LEU A 186 1.61 11.56 14.62
C LEU A 186 2.61 11.38 13.47
N GLY A 187 3.85 11.02 13.80
CA GLY A 187 4.85 10.78 12.77
C GLY A 187 6.03 9.97 13.23
N ILE A 188 6.70 9.38 12.24
CA ILE A 188 7.96 8.65 12.39
C ILE A 188 8.92 9.22 11.35
N SER A 189 9.99 9.87 11.83
CA SER A 189 11.11 10.29 11.00
C SER A 189 12.28 9.38 11.26
N HIS A 190 12.83 8.79 10.20
CA HIS A 190 13.83 7.74 10.35
C HIS A 190 15.05 7.95 9.46
N CYS A 191 16.21 7.49 9.93
CA CYS A 191 17.46 7.50 9.19
C CYS A 191 18.26 6.21 9.39
N SER A 192 19.02 5.82 8.37
CA SER A 192 19.93 4.68 8.40
C SER A 192 21.28 5.03 7.80
N ASN A 193 22.35 4.71 8.53
CA ASN A 193 23.75 5.00 8.15
C ASN A 193 23.95 6.49 7.78
N LEU A 194 23.27 7.37 8.51
CA LEU A 194 23.32 8.83 8.37
C LEU A 194 23.41 9.44 9.77
N PRO A 195 23.95 10.68 9.90
CA PRO A 195 23.94 11.38 11.18
C PRO A 195 22.52 11.54 11.74
N GLU A 196 22.37 11.36 13.05
CA GLU A 196 21.07 11.43 13.75
C GLU A 196 20.31 12.75 13.49
N HIS A 197 21.05 13.84 13.29
CA HIS A 197 20.47 15.14 12.98
C HIS A 197 19.65 15.14 11.68
N VAL A 198 19.78 14.14 10.79
CA VAL A 198 18.98 14.04 9.56
C VAL A 198 17.51 13.78 9.90
N ALA A 199 17.21 12.75 10.70
CA ALA A 199 15.84 12.47 11.14
C ALA A 199 15.29 13.62 11.99
N LYS A 200 16.12 14.17 12.88
CA LYS A 200 15.71 15.34 13.67
C LYS A 200 15.33 16.54 12.81
N ARG A 201 16.13 16.91 11.81
CA ARG A 201 15.83 18.05 10.92
C ARG A 201 14.60 17.82 10.04
N GLN A 202 14.32 16.57 9.67
CA GLN A 202 13.06 16.19 9.01
C GLN A 202 11.87 16.43 9.95
N ALA A 203 11.93 15.88 11.17
CA ALA A 203 10.88 16.02 12.17
C ALA A 203 10.64 17.49 12.56
N ASP A 204 11.69 18.23 12.91
CA ASP A 204 11.61 19.63 13.33
C ASP A 204 10.98 20.51 12.23
N SER A 205 11.37 20.31 10.97
CA SER A 205 10.80 21.06 9.85
C SER A 205 9.35 20.71 9.56
N ALA A 206 8.93 19.45 9.73
CA ALA A 206 7.54 19.06 9.57
C ALA A 206 6.69 19.65 10.70
N LYS A 207 7.17 19.51 11.94
CA LYS A 207 6.50 19.99 13.16
C LYS A 207 6.25 21.50 13.10
N ASP A 208 7.26 22.30 12.73
CA ASP A 208 7.13 23.75 12.63
C ASP A 208 6.00 24.18 11.66
N ILE A 209 5.87 23.51 10.51
CA ILE A 209 4.81 23.80 9.54
C ILE A 209 3.43 23.40 10.06
N ILE A 210 3.34 22.22 10.68
CA ILE A 210 2.08 21.67 11.20
C ILE A 210 1.55 22.51 12.37
N GLU A 211 2.41 22.89 13.31
CA GLU A 211 2.04 23.71 14.45
C GLU A 211 1.62 25.12 14.01
N LYS A 212 2.30 25.71 13.00
CA LYS A 212 1.86 26.97 12.39
C LYS A 212 0.51 26.88 11.70
N ALA A 213 0.13 25.69 11.20
CA ALA A 213 -1.18 25.43 10.64
C ALA A 213 -2.27 25.18 11.72
N GLY A 214 -1.90 25.19 13.00
CA GLY A 214 -2.83 25.07 14.13
C GLY A 214 -3.09 23.64 14.61
N TYR A 215 -2.27 22.67 14.19
CA TYR A 215 -2.40 21.28 14.61
C TYR A 215 -1.34 20.89 15.64
N ASN A 216 -1.71 20.04 16.60
CA ASN A 216 -0.75 19.41 17.49
C ASN A 216 -0.01 18.29 16.75
N CYS A 217 1.30 18.18 17.00
CA CYS A 217 2.15 17.22 16.30
C CYS A 217 3.16 16.52 17.21
N GLU A 218 3.18 15.20 17.16
CA GLU A 218 4.15 14.35 17.85
C GLU A 218 4.89 13.47 16.82
N ILE A 219 6.18 13.73 16.61
CA ILE A 219 7.01 12.99 15.66
C ILE A 219 8.13 12.30 16.42
N ILE A 220 8.17 10.97 16.34
CA ILE A 220 9.26 10.16 16.89
C ILE A 220 10.39 10.09 15.87
N THR A 221 11.64 10.13 16.35
CA THR A 221 12.84 9.98 15.52
C THR A 221 13.50 8.62 15.74
N GLU A 222 13.81 7.91 14.66
CA GLU A 222 14.50 6.63 14.69
C GLU A 222 15.80 6.69 13.87
N CYS A 223 16.95 6.43 14.48
CA CYS A 223 18.18 6.28 13.72
C CYS A 223 18.90 5.00 14.14
N ALA A 224 19.31 4.22 13.15
CA ALA A 224 19.96 2.93 13.36
C ALA A 224 20.91 2.62 12.20
N GLU A 225 21.74 1.60 12.36
CA GLU A 225 22.56 1.08 11.27
C GLU A 225 21.89 -0.15 10.65
N TYR A 226 21.47 -0.03 9.39
CA TYR A 226 20.85 -1.12 8.63
C TYR A 226 21.63 -1.42 7.34
N PRO A 227 21.30 -2.51 6.61
CA PRO A 227 22.07 -2.90 5.43
C PRO A 227 22.14 -1.84 4.32
N SER A 228 21.21 -0.89 4.29
CA SER A 228 21.15 0.19 3.30
C SER A 228 21.04 1.57 3.95
N THR A 229 21.67 2.55 3.29
CA THR A 229 21.64 3.96 3.70
C THR A 229 20.39 4.63 3.16
N GLY A 230 19.68 5.37 4.00
CA GLY A 230 18.50 6.13 3.59
C GLY A 230 17.85 6.87 4.75
N SER A 231 16.83 7.65 4.44
CA SER A 231 16.00 8.33 5.44
C SER A 231 14.61 8.55 4.86
N GLY A 232 13.65 8.90 5.71
CA GLY A 232 12.29 9.19 5.32
C GLY A 232 11.50 9.74 6.50
N ILE A 233 10.32 10.27 6.18
CA ILE A 233 9.36 10.67 7.20
C ILE A 233 7.97 10.23 6.76
N THR A 234 7.26 9.57 7.66
CA THR A 234 5.84 9.27 7.54
C THR A 234 5.08 10.06 8.60
N LEU A 235 4.08 10.82 8.17
CA LEU A 235 3.16 11.54 9.03
C LEU A 235 1.75 11.00 8.82
N TYR A 236 0.93 10.98 9.86
CA TYR A 236 -0.43 10.47 9.77
C TYR A 236 -1.36 11.09 10.82
N HIS A 237 -2.63 11.17 10.44
CA HIS A 237 -3.74 11.66 11.27
C HIS A 237 -5.01 10.91 10.87
N GLY A 238 -5.65 10.23 11.83
CA GLY A 238 -6.83 9.43 11.51
C GLY A 238 -6.50 8.32 10.50
N MET A 239 -7.12 8.40 9.33
CA MET A 239 -6.90 7.52 8.16
C MET A 239 -6.29 8.27 6.96
N LYS A 240 -5.51 9.31 7.27
CA LYS A 240 -4.76 10.12 6.30
C LYS A 240 -3.28 10.03 6.62
N GLY A 241 -2.42 9.95 5.62
CA GLY A 241 -0.98 10.01 5.80
C GLY A 241 -0.22 10.56 4.62
N ALA A 242 1.03 10.94 4.88
CA ALA A 242 1.99 11.38 3.89
C ALA A 242 3.34 10.71 4.16
N TYR A 243 4.00 10.23 3.11
CA TYR A 243 5.34 9.65 3.19
C TYR A 243 6.26 10.29 2.16
N VAL A 244 7.39 10.83 2.64
CA VAL A 244 8.41 11.41 1.77
C VAL A 244 9.77 10.75 2.02
N PRO A 245 10.34 10.03 1.03
CA PRO A 245 11.69 9.49 1.14
C PRO A 245 12.74 10.59 1.06
N GLY A 246 13.79 10.46 1.85
CA GLY A 246 15.03 11.19 1.66
C GLY A 246 15.71 10.80 0.35
N LYS A 247 16.45 11.75 -0.24
CA LYS A 247 17.20 11.54 -1.49
C LYS A 247 18.54 12.24 -1.41
N ARG A 248 19.57 11.65 -2.04
CA ARG A 248 20.89 12.28 -2.17
C ARG A 248 20.75 13.68 -2.79
N GLY A 249 21.29 14.69 -2.12
CA GLY A 249 21.22 16.10 -2.53
C GLY A 249 19.93 16.83 -2.13
N LEU A 250 18.94 16.15 -1.53
CA LEU A 250 17.74 16.77 -0.98
C LEU A 250 17.93 17.07 0.52
N PRO A 251 17.81 18.33 0.96
CA PRO A 251 17.90 18.67 2.38
C PRO A 251 16.82 18.00 3.24
N ALA A 252 17.17 17.66 4.47
CA ALA A 252 16.28 17.04 5.46
C ALA A 252 15.03 17.89 5.73
N GLU A 253 15.18 19.21 5.82
CA GLU A 253 14.08 20.15 6.02
C GLU A 253 13.09 20.11 4.86
N LYS A 254 13.58 20.00 3.61
CA LYS A 254 12.68 19.89 2.45
C LYS A 254 11.88 18.60 2.47
N VAL A 255 12.45 17.52 2.99
CA VAL A 255 11.74 16.24 3.17
C VAL A 255 10.63 16.38 4.21
N GLY A 256 10.95 16.93 5.38
CA GLY A 256 9.98 17.20 6.45
C GLY A 256 8.88 18.16 6.01
N ALA A 257 9.26 19.30 5.42
CA ALA A 257 8.32 20.30 4.95
C ALA A 257 7.37 19.76 3.88
N LYS A 258 7.88 18.94 2.95
CA LYS A 258 7.05 18.33 1.93
C LYS A 258 6.02 17.37 2.52
N ALA A 259 6.42 16.51 3.47
CA ALA A 259 5.50 15.59 4.12
C ALA A 259 4.40 16.33 4.90
N ALA A 260 4.75 17.42 5.59
CA ALA A 260 3.80 18.26 6.29
C ALA A 260 2.78 18.88 5.34
N MET A 261 3.23 19.47 4.22
CA MET A 261 2.32 20.05 3.22
C MET A 261 1.39 19.00 2.60
N GLU A 262 1.93 17.84 2.21
CA GLU A 262 1.12 16.74 1.64
C GLU A 262 0.04 16.27 2.61
N LEU A 263 0.35 16.14 3.91
CA LEU A 263 -0.67 15.75 4.90
C LEU A 263 -1.71 16.87 5.14
N LEU A 264 -1.26 18.13 5.20
CA LEU A 264 -2.17 19.26 5.41
C LEU A 264 -3.18 19.42 4.26
N ASP A 265 -2.80 19.14 3.02
CA ASP A 265 -3.71 19.14 1.87
C ASP A 265 -4.87 18.13 2.08
N GLU A 266 -4.60 16.97 2.67
CA GLU A 266 -5.63 15.98 3.00
C GLU A 266 -6.51 16.43 4.18
N LEU A 267 -5.93 17.12 5.17
CA LEU A 267 -6.68 17.63 6.34
C LEU A 267 -7.63 18.76 5.96
N ILE A 268 -7.19 19.72 5.15
CA ILE A 268 -7.99 20.86 4.68
C ILE A 268 -9.26 20.39 3.93
N SER A 269 -9.19 19.23 3.29
CA SER A 269 -10.32 18.69 2.53
C SER A 269 -11.49 18.22 3.39
N HIS A 270 -11.25 17.90 4.67
CA HIS A 270 -12.19 17.22 5.57
C HIS A 270 -12.66 15.82 5.10
N SER A 271 -11.87 15.16 4.25
CA SER A 271 -12.14 13.79 3.82
C SER A 271 -12.02 12.78 4.97
N SER A 272 -12.62 11.60 4.84
CA SER A 272 -12.40 10.54 5.82
C SER A 272 -11.09 9.79 5.59
N VAL A 273 -10.63 9.72 4.34
CA VAL A 273 -9.37 9.06 3.97
C VAL A 273 -8.54 9.94 3.02
N ASP A 274 -7.23 9.70 2.97
CA ASP A 274 -6.36 10.32 1.95
C ASP A 274 -6.49 9.64 0.58
N VAL A 275 -5.93 10.28 -0.45
CA VAL A 275 -5.99 9.81 -1.85
C VAL A 275 -5.33 8.45 -2.10
N HIS A 276 -4.32 8.07 -1.31
CA HIS A 276 -3.60 6.80 -1.43
C HIS A 276 -4.32 5.68 -0.67
N LEU A 277 -4.89 5.96 0.51
CA LEU A 277 -5.70 4.98 1.22
C LEU A 277 -6.98 4.69 0.45
N ALA A 278 -7.56 5.69 -0.23
CA ALA A 278 -8.75 5.53 -1.05
C ALA A 278 -8.60 4.40 -2.07
N ASP A 279 -7.47 4.30 -2.80
CA ASP A 279 -7.25 3.21 -3.73
C ASP A 279 -7.05 1.85 -3.04
N GLN A 280 -6.41 1.84 -1.86
CA GLN A 280 -6.10 0.62 -1.11
C GLN A 280 -7.34 -0.03 -0.49
N LEU A 281 -8.37 0.76 -0.14
CA LEU A 281 -9.61 0.25 0.45
C LEU A 281 -10.53 -0.43 -0.56
N ILE A 282 -10.45 -0.07 -1.85
CA ILE A 282 -11.41 -0.53 -2.87
C ILE A 282 -11.57 -2.06 -2.92
N PRO A 283 -10.49 -2.89 -2.98
CA PRO A 283 -10.66 -4.33 -3.05
C PRO A 283 -11.35 -4.90 -1.81
N TYR A 284 -11.06 -4.34 -0.63
CA TYR A 284 -11.66 -4.79 0.63
C TYR A 284 -13.13 -4.40 0.74
N MET A 285 -13.50 -3.19 0.30
CA MET A 285 -14.91 -2.77 0.27
C MET A 285 -15.73 -3.61 -0.71
N GLY A 286 -15.16 -3.94 -1.88
CA GLY A 286 -15.78 -4.84 -2.83
C GLY A 286 -16.01 -6.23 -2.25
N LEU A 287 -15.00 -6.81 -1.58
CA LEU A 287 -15.11 -8.11 -0.92
C LEU A 287 -16.10 -8.11 0.24
N ALA A 288 -16.17 -7.01 0.98
CA ALA A 288 -17.14 -6.79 2.05
C ALA A 288 -18.56 -6.53 1.53
N LYS A 289 -18.72 -6.18 0.24
CA LYS A 289 -19.97 -5.80 -0.42
C LYS A 289 -20.69 -4.64 0.27
N GLY A 290 -19.94 -3.64 0.71
CA GLY A 290 -20.51 -2.50 1.42
C GLY A 290 -19.47 -1.51 1.95
N GLY A 291 -19.98 -0.43 2.54
CA GLY A 291 -19.18 0.63 3.13
C GLY A 291 -19.05 1.85 2.23
N SER A 292 -18.50 2.92 2.81
CA SER A 292 -18.31 4.20 2.14
C SER A 292 -17.13 4.97 2.73
N PHE A 293 -16.56 5.88 1.96
CA PHE A 293 -15.61 6.89 2.45
C PHE A 293 -15.69 8.16 1.61
N THR A 294 -15.15 9.27 2.12
CA THR A 294 -14.92 10.49 1.36
C THR A 294 -13.43 10.69 1.12
N VAL A 295 -13.09 11.22 -0.05
CA VAL A 295 -11.72 11.54 -0.49
C VAL A 295 -11.73 12.88 -1.22
N ARG A 296 -10.64 13.64 -1.13
CA ARG A 296 -10.56 14.97 -1.77
C ARG A 296 -10.57 14.92 -3.30
N GLU A 297 -10.00 13.88 -3.89
CA GLU A 297 -9.99 13.65 -5.34
C GLU A 297 -9.94 12.15 -5.67
N ILE A 298 -10.45 11.77 -6.84
CA ILE A 298 -10.35 10.39 -7.34
C ILE A 298 -9.05 10.26 -8.12
N SER A 299 -8.10 9.50 -7.59
CA SER A 299 -6.87 9.19 -8.31
C SER A 299 -7.14 8.19 -9.45
N SER A 300 -6.25 8.17 -10.43
CA SER A 300 -6.19 7.15 -11.47
C SER A 300 -6.07 5.72 -10.91
N HIS A 301 -5.34 5.54 -9.79
CA HIS A 301 -5.25 4.27 -9.09
C HIS A 301 -6.59 3.87 -8.46
N THR A 302 -7.30 4.80 -7.82
CA THR A 302 -8.64 4.55 -7.27
C THR A 302 -9.60 4.12 -8.37
N ALA A 303 -9.65 4.85 -9.48
CA ALA A 303 -10.49 4.52 -10.62
C ALA A 303 -10.13 3.14 -11.22
N THR A 304 -8.84 2.83 -11.34
CA THR A 304 -8.37 1.52 -11.83
C THR A 304 -8.78 0.40 -10.88
N ASN A 305 -8.58 0.55 -9.57
CA ASN A 305 -8.97 -0.48 -8.59
C ASN A 305 -10.48 -0.68 -8.56
N ILE A 306 -11.29 0.38 -8.73
CA ILE A 306 -12.75 0.25 -8.87
C ILE A 306 -13.07 -0.63 -10.08
N TRP A 307 -12.55 -0.26 -11.25
CA TRP A 307 -12.83 -0.99 -12.48
C TRP A 307 -12.43 -2.47 -12.38
N VAL A 308 -11.24 -2.78 -11.86
CA VAL A 308 -10.77 -4.16 -11.67
C VAL A 308 -11.67 -4.91 -10.68
N THR A 309 -12.02 -4.28 -9.56
CA THR A 309 -12.84 -4.93 -8.53
C THR A 309 -14.21 -5.32 -9.07
N GLU A 310 -14.82 -4.46 -9.89
CA GLU A 310 -16.09 -4.77 -10.57
C GLU A 310 -15.99 -5.86 -11.66
N GLN A 311 -14.79 -6.21 -12.14
CA GLN A 311 -14.62 -7.36 -13.06
C GLN A 311 -14.66 -8.70 -12.32
N PHE A 312 -14.26 -8.71 -11.05
CA PHE A 312 -14.16 -9.93 -10.24
C PHE A 312 -15.38 -10.17 -9.36
N LEU A 313 -16.07 -9.11 -8.95
CA LEU A 313 -17.11 -9.14 -7.94
C LEU A 313 -18.41 -8.56 -8.47
N ASP A 314 -19.53 -9.18 -8.10
CA ASP A 314 -20.88 -8.67 -8.37
C ASP A 314 -21.22 -7.53 -7.40
N VAL A 315 -20.56 -6.39 -7.59
CA VAL A 315 -20.72 -5.14 -6.84
C VAL A 315 -20.54 -3.96 -7.81
N LYS A 316 -21.09 -2.79 -7.46
CA LYS A 316 -20.79 -1.54 -8.16
C LYS A 316 -20.31 -0.47 -7.20
N PHE A 317 -19.42 0.40 -7.67
CA PHE A 317 -19.01 1.58 -6.93
C PHE A 317 -19.76 2.80 -7.42
N ARG A 318 -20.39 3.51 -6.50
CA ARG A 318 -21.02 4.80 -6.75
C ARG A 318 -20.11 5.92 -6.28
N ILE A 319 -19.84 6.86 -7.17
CA ILE A 319 -19.06 8.07 -6.89
C ILE A 319 -20.02 9.27 -6.91
N GLN A 320 -20.10 10.01 -5.81
CA GLN A 320 -20.94 11.21 -5.68
C GLN A 320 -20.14 12.39 -5.17
N LYS A 321 -20.42 13.59 -5.68
CA LYS A 321 -19.82 14.81 -5.15
C LYS A 321 -20.51 15.18 -3.83
N LYS A 322 -19.73 15.41 -2.78
CA LYS A 322 -20.19 15.82 -1.45
C LYS A 322 -19.41 17.05 -0.99
N GLY A 323 -19.96 18.23 -1.28
CA GLY A 323 -19.27 19.50 -1.05
C GLY A 323 -18.03 19.65 -1.94
N ASN A 324 -16.86 19.81 -1.31
CA ASN A 324 -15.53 19.89 -1.93
C ASN A 324 -14.85 18.52 -2.11
N MET A 325 -15.52 17.42 -1.75
CA MET A 325 -14.98 16.06 -1.79
C MET A 325 -15.81 15.14 -2.69
N MET A 326 -15.30 13.92 -2.86
CA MET A 326 -15.98 12.81 -3.53
C MET A 326 -16.26 11.70 -2.50
N GLU A 327 -17.51 11.25 -2.43
CA GLU A 327 -17.91 10.06 -1.68
C GLU A 327 -17.91 8.84 -2.61
N ILE A 328 -17.24 7.77 -2.17
CA ILE A 328 -17.25 6.47 -2.82
C ILE A 328 -18.01 5.51 -1.91
N SER A 329 -18.98 4.80 -2.47
CA SER A 329 -19.76 3.77 -1.77
C SER A 329 -19.94 2.53 -2.63
N VAL A 330 -20.08 1.37 -1.98
CA VAL A 330 -20.45 0.12 -2.66
C VAL A 330 -21.98 0.00 -2.70
N ILE A 331 -22.53 -0.30 -3.88
CA ILE A 331 -23.97 -0.49 -4.13
C ILE A 331 -24.26 -1.86 -4.76
#